data_AF-G6G042-F1
#
_entry.id   AF-G6G042-F1
#
_cell.length_a   1.000
_cell.length_b   1.000
_cell.length_c   1.000
_cell.angle_alpha   90.00
_cell.angle_beta   90.00
_cell.angle_gamma   90.00
#
_symmetry.space_group_name_H-M   'P 1'
#
loop_
_entity.id
_entity.type
_entity.pdbx_description
1 polymer ?
#
loop_
_entity_poly.entity_id
_entity_poly.type
_entity_poly.pdbx_seq_one_letter_code
_entity_poly.pdbx_strand_id
1 'polypeptide(L)'
;MQIRFFQNVEDETKRLSRLIGGLLDLGRLEAGVTLLEKQHIQLVSLIRLAVRAVETRMQNSQISAQVNVADLQIQGDSERLLQALLNLLDNGIKHSPPDSQIFITASKEGRSHESSPNDSTWQS
;
A
#
# COMPACT_ATOMS: atom_id res chain seq x y z
N MET A 1 0.64 37.61 10.48
CA MET A 1 1.63 36.64 9.94
C MET A 1 1.95 35.63 11.03
N GLN A 2 1.16 34.56 11.22
CA GLN A 2 1.38 33.60 12.33
C GLN A 2 0.72 32.21 12.15
N ILE A 3 0.32 31.82 10.93
CA ILE A 3 -0.38 30.53 10.69
C ILE A 3 0.55 29.43 10.14
N ARG A 4 1.73 29.78 9.58
CA ARG A 4 2.66 28.79 8.98
C ARG A 4 3.44 27.93 9.98
N PHE A 5 3.54 28.33 11.25
CA PHE A 5 4.35 27.58 12.23
C PHE A 5 3.63 26.35 12.81
N PHE A 6 2.29 26.37 12.93
CA PHE A 6 1.54 25.25 13.51
C PHE A 6 1.40 24.06 12.55
N GLN A 7 1.27 24.30 11.24
CA GLN A 7 1.20 23.23 10.24
C GLN A 7 2.50 22.43 10.16
N ASN A 8 3.65 23.12 10.25
CA ASN A 8 4.97 22.47 10.19
C ASN A 8 5.22 21.50 11.35
N VAL A 9 4.80 21.81 12.58
CA VAL A 9 5.06 20.94 13.74
C VAL A 9 4.23 19.65 13.67
N GLU A 10 2.98 19.74 13.24
CA GLU A 10 2.11 18.57 13.10
C GLU A 10 2.60 17.64 11.98
N ASP A 11 3.03 18.22 10.85
CA ASP A 11 3.60 17.46 9.73
C ASP A 11 4.93 16.81 10.07
N GLU A 12 5.80 17.50 10.82
CA GLU A 12 7.07 16.94 11.29
C GLU A 12 6.86 15.81 12.31
N THR A 13 5.84 15.95 13.17
CA THR A 13 5.45 14.90 14.12
C THR A 13 4.92 13.66 13.39
N LYS A 14 4.03 13.84 12.40
CA LYS A 14 3.54 12.75 11.54
C LYS A 14 4.65 12.11 10.70
N ARG A 15 5.67 12.88 10.31
CA ARG A 15 6.85 12.38 9.61
C ARG A 15 7.74 11.56 10.55
N LEU A 16 8.01 12.05 11.75
CA LEU A 16 8.75 11.32 12.78
C LEU A 16 8.03 10.02 13.18
N SER A 17 6.72 10.04 13.39
CA SER A 17 5.94 8.82 13.67
C SER A 17 6.01 7.81 12.54
N ARG A 18 5.99 8.24 11.27
CA ARG A 18 6.16 7.36 10.11
C ARG A 18 7.57 6.78 10.02
N LEU A 19 8.60 7.56 10.31
CA LEU A 19 10.00 7.12 10.31
C LEU A 19 10.28 6.16 11.47
N ILE A 20 9.76 6.43 12.67
CA ILE A 20 9.86 5.55 13.83
C ILE A 20 9.09 4.25 13.59
N GLY A 21 7.87 4.32 13.02
CA GLY A 21 7.11 3.14 12.61
C GLY A 21 7.87 2.29 11.59
N GLY A 22 8.42 2.93 10.55
CA GLY A 22 9.24 2.26 9.53
C GLY A 22 10.53 1.64 10.08
N LEU A 23 11.21 2.30 11.02
CA LEU A 23 12.42 1.77 11.66
C LEU A 23 12.11 0.57 12.56
N LEU A 24 10.98 0.61 13.28
CA LEU A 24 10.50 -0.51 14.09
C LEU A 24 10.06 -1.70 13.23
N ASP A 25 9.39 -1.44 12.11
CA ASP A 25 9.01 -2.48 11.15
C ASP A 25 10.23 -3.11 10.47
N LEU A 26 11.25 -2.31 10.11
CA LEU A 26 12.51 -2.80 9.56
C LEU A 26 13.28 -3.66 10.57
N GLY A 27 13.42 -3.19 11.82
CA GLY A 27 14.08 -3.97 12.87
C GLY A 27 13.38 -5.30 13.19
N ARG A 28 12.05 -5.36 13.05
CA ARG A 28 11.27 -6.59 13.23
C ARG A 28 11.31 -7.53 12.03
N LEU A 29 11.46 -7.00 10.81
CA LEU A 29 11.72 -7.76 9.59
C LEU A 29 13.12 -8.41 9.63
N GLU A 30 14.14 -7.64 10.00
CA GLU A 30 15.53 -8.12 10.10
C GLU A 30 15.74 -9.14 11.23
N ALA A 31 15.00 -9.02 12.34
CA ALA A 31 15.08 -9.97 13.45
C ALA A 31 14.36 -11.30 13.17
N GLY A 32 13.56 -11.42 12.11
CA GLY A 32 12.74 -12.61 11.85
C GLY A 32 11.62 -12.85 12.88
N VAL A 33 11.41 -11.93 13.83
CA VAL A 33 10.43 -12.02 14.95
C VAL A 33 9.13 -11.29 14.62
N THR A 34 8.80 -11.12 13.34
CA THR A 34 7.45 -10.66 12.99
C THR A 34 6.54 -11.87 12.94
N LEU A 35 5.86 -12.16 14.06
CA LEU A 35 4.73 -13.09 14.09
C LEU A 35 3.62 -12.49 13.21
N LEU A 36 3.61 -12.88 11.94
CA LEU A 36 2.50 -12.55 11.03
C LEU A 36 1.30 -13.38 11.45
N GLU A 37 0.23 -12.72 11.88
CA GLU A 37 -1.04 -13.38 12.12
C GLU A 37 -1.73 -13.66 10.79
N LYS A 38 -1.36 -14.78 10.17
CA LYS A 38 -1.89 -15.17 8.87
C LYS A 38 -3.34 -15.61 9.01
N GLN A 39 -4.22 -14.92 8.29
CA GLN A 39 -5.63 -15.24 8.15
C GLN A 39 -6.05 -15.23 6.68
N HIS A 40 -7.21 -15.82 6.38
CA HIS A 40 -7.82 -15.69 5.06
C HIS A 40 -8.43 -14.30 4.92
N ILE A 41 -8.01 -13.57 3.90
CA ILE A 41 -8.41 -12.19 3.66
C ILE A 41 -9.15 -12.11 2.34
N GLN A 42 -10.36 -11.56 2.37
CA GLN A 42 -11.06 -11.15 1.16
C GLN A 42 -10.47 -9.83 0.65
N LEU A 43 -9.67 -9.88 -0.41
CA LEU A 43 -8.82 -8.77 -0.84
C LEU A 43 -9.65 -7.53 -1.23
N VAL A 44 -10.77 -7.74 -1.93
CA VAL A 44 -11.69 -6.66 -2.30
C VAL A 44 -12.25 -5.94 -1.06
N SER A 45 -12.57 -6.66 0.01
CA SER A 45 -13.08 -6.09 1.25
C SER A 45 -12.02 -5.24 1.96
N LEU A 46 -10.77 -5.74 2.01
CA LEU A 46 -9.65 -5.00 2.62
C LEU A 46 -9.35 -3.70 1.86
N ILE A 47 -9.33 -3.76 0.52
CA ILE A 47 -9.11 -2.58 -0.32
C ILE A 47 -10.23 -1.56 -0.14
N ARG A 48 -11.50 -2.00 -0.11
CA ARG A 48 -12.64 -1.10 0.14
C ARG A 48 -12.56 -0.44 1.51
N LEU A 49 -12.10 -1.16 2.53
CA LEU A 49 -11.88 -0.61 3.86
C LEU A 49 -10.82 0.51 3.82
N ALA A 50 -9.68 0.27 3.16
CA ALA A 50 -8.63 1.26 3.00
C ALA A 50 -9.11 2.51 2.24
N VAL A 51 -9.84 2.33 1.14
CA VAL A 51 -10.40 3.43 0.34
C VAL A 51 -11.39 4.28 1.16
N ARG A 52 -12.28 3.64 1.94
CA ARG A 52 -13.20 4.35 2.84
C ARG A 52 -12.46 5.17 3.90
N ALA A 53 -11.40 4.63 4.47
CA ALA A 53 -10.61 5.32 5.49
C ALA A 53 -9.91 6.59 4.97
N VAL A 54 -9.72 6.73 3.65
CA VAL A 54 -9.09 7.91 3.03
C VAL A 54 -10.06 8.77 2.24
N GLU A 55 -11.36 8.43 2.22
CA GLU A 55 -12.38 9.05 1.37
C GLU A 55 -12.49 10.56 1.57
N THR A 56 -12.59 11.04 2.81
CA THR A 56 -12.64 12.49 3.10
C THR A 56 -11.40 13.21 2.58
N ARG A 57 -10.21 12.60 2.67
CA ARG A 57 -8.96 13.21 2.21
C ARG A 57 -8.86 13.25 0.68
N MET A 58 -9.35 12.22 0.01
CA MET A 58 -9.49 12.20 -1.45
C MET A 58 -10.45 13.31 -1.92
N GLN A 59 -11.62 13.42 -1.30
CA GLN A 59 -12.61 14.46 -1.62
C GLN A 59 -12.03 15.88 -1.44
N ASN A 60 -11.35 16.15 -0.32
CA ASN A 60 -10.70 17.43 -0.06
C ASN A 60 -9.59 17.78 -1.06
N SER A 61 -8.99 16.77 -1.69
CA SER A 61 -7.93 16.94 -2.69
C SER A 61 -8.45 16.86 -4.13
N GLN A 62 -9.77 16.75 -4.32
CA GLN A 62 -10.41 16.50 -5.61
C GLN A 62 -9.89 15.26 -6.34
N ILE A 63 -9.53 14.21 -5.59
CA ILE A 63 -9.05 12.95 -6.14
C ILE A 63 -10.16 11.92 -6.02
N SER A 64 -10.28 11.05 -7.02
CA SER A 64 -11.18 9.90 -7.00
C SER A 64 -10.40 8.58 -6.99
N ALA A 65 -11.06 7.48 -6.59
CA ALA A 65 -10.48 6.14 -6.67
C ALA A 65 -11.39 5.21 -7.47
N GLN A 66 -10.79 4.43 -8.36
CA GLN A 66 -11.44 3.34 -9.08
C GLN A 66 -10.88 2.01 -8.62
N VAL A 67 -11.74 1.19 -8.01
CA VAL A 67 -11.38 -0.16 -7.54
C VAL A 67 -11.91 -1.18 -8.53
N ASN A 68 -10.99 -1.83 -9.25
CA ASN A 68 -11.29 -2.95 -10.15
C ASN A 68 -10.51 -4.20 -9.69
N VAL A 69 -11.06 -4.89 -8.72
CA VAL A 69 -10.43 -6.04 -8.07
C VAL A 69 -11.38 -7.23 -8.17
N ALA A 70 -10.87 -8.34 -8.72
CA ALA A 70 -11.59 -9.61 -8.76
C ALA A 70 -11.82 -10.15 -7.34
N ASP A 71 -12.74 -11.10 -7.21
CA ASP A 71 -13.04 -11.75 -5.94
C ASP A 71 -11.90 -12.72 -5.56
N LEU A 72 -10.87 -12.17 -4.90
CA LEU A 72 -9.63 -12.87 -4.56
C LEU A 72 -9.48 -13.05 -3.05
N GLN A 73 -9.12 -14.27 -2.66
CA GLN A 73 -8.70 -14.60 -1.31
C GLN A 73 -7.19 -14.79 -1.25
N ILE A 74 -6.57 -14.20 -0.23
CA ILE A 74 -5.14 -14.34 0.06
C ILE A 74 -4.95 -14.79 1.52
N GLN A 75 -3.81 -15.41 1.81
CA GLN A 75 -3.38 -15.65 3.19
C GLN A 75 -2.34 -14.59 3.58
N GLY A 76 -2.59 -13.87 4.66
CA GLY A 76 -1.70 -12.80 5.11
C GLY A 76 -2.14 -12.19 6.43
N ASP A 77 -1.37 -11.21 6.88
CA ASP A 77 -1.69 -10.39 8.06
C ASP A 77 -2.55 -9.20 7.60
N SER A 78 -3.81 -9.17 8.04
CA SER A 78 -4.79 -8.20 7.54
C SER A 78 -4.50 -6.78 8.00
N GLU A 79 -3.99 -6.60 9.21
CA GLU A 79 -3.66 -5.29 9.77
C GLU A 79 -2.46 -4.68 9.05
N ARG A 80 -1.41 -5.48 8.84
CA ARG A 80 -0.23 -5.03 8.10
C ARG A 80 -0.54 -4.69 6.66
N LEU A 81 -1.35 -5.52 5.99
CA LEU A 81 -1.78 -5.24 4.61
C LEU A 81 -2.66 -3.99 4.54
N LEU A 82 -3.57 -3.78 5.50
CA LEU A 82 -4.35 -2.54 5.59
C LEU A 82 -3.45 -1.32 5.74
N GLN A 83 -2.47 -1.38 6.66
CA GLN A 83 -1.53 -0.28 6.88
C GLN A 83 -0.71 0.01 5.61
N ALA A 84 -0.25 -1.02 4.90
CA ALA A 84 0.44 -0.85 3.64
C ALA A 84 -0.45 -0.17 2.58
N LEU A 85 -1.71 -0.59 2.44
CA LEU A 85 -2.67 0.02 1.53
C LEU A 85 -2.92 1.50 1.87
N LEU A 86 -3.08 1.82 3.16
CA LEU A 86 -3.27 3.20 3.62
C LEU A 86 -2.04 4.07 3.30
N ASN A 87 -0.84 3.54 3.50
CA ASN A 87 0.39 4.25 3.15
C ASN A 87 0.48 4.55 1.66
N LEU A 88 0.12 3.58 0.81
CA LEU A 88 0.12 3.76 -0.65
C LEU A 88 -0.95 4.76 -1.10
N LEU A 89 -2.16 4.66 -0.56
CA LEU A 89 -3.26 5.59 -0.86
C LEU A 89 -2.93 7.01 -0.42
N ASP A 90 -2.38 7.18 0.79
CA ASP A 90 -1.93 8.48 1.30
C ASP A 90 -0.86 9.09 0.42
N ASN A 91 0.09 8.28 -0.05
CA ASN A 91 1.10 8.74 -1.00
C ASN A 91 0.45 9.14 -2.33
N GLY A 92 -0.50 8.34 -2.84
CA GLY A 92 -1.26 8.67 -4.04
C GLY A 92 -1.97 10.01 -3.93
N ILE A 93 -2.65 10.28 -2.80
CA ILE A 93 -3.36 11.54 -2.55
C ILE A 93 -2.38 12.72 -2.49
N LYS A 94 -1.26 12.57 -1.78
CA LYS A 94 -0.27 13.66 -1.59
C LYS A 94 0.47 14.04 -2.86
N HIS A 95 0.66 13.09 -3.77
CA HIS A 95 1.53 13.27 -4.93
C HIS A 95 0.77 13.35 -6.26
N SER A 96 -0.55 13.17 -6.26
CA SER A 96 -1.36 13.34 -7.47
C SER A 96 -1.88 14.77 -7.59
N PRO A 97 -2.02 15.31 -8.82
CA PRO A 97 -2.66 16.61 -9.03
C PRO A 97 -4.16 16.56 -8.70
N PRO A 98 -4.82 17.71 -8.43
CA PRO A 98 -6.28 17.78 -8.34
C PRO A 98 -6.97 17.23 -9.58
N ASP A 99 -8.20 16.75 -9.42
CA ASP A 99 -9.06 16.16 -10.46
C ASP A 99 -8.48 14.88 -11.11
N SER A 100 -7.55 14.22 -10.43
CA SER A 100 -6.98 12.94 -10.85
C SER A 100 -7.70 11.73 -10.26
N GLN A 101 -7.35 10.55 -10.77
CA GLN A 101 -7.95 9.29 -10.38
C GLN A 101 -6.87 8.25 -10.03
N ILE A 102 -7.01 7.63 -8.86
CA ILE A 102 -6.18 6.52 -8.40
C ILE A 102 -6.84 5.20 -8.85
N PHE A 103 -6.11 4.36 -9.58
CA PHE A 103 -6.59 3.06 -10.03
C PHE A 103 -6.03 1.95 -9.13
N ILE A 104 -6.93 1.10 -8.62
CA ILE A 104 -6.56 -0.04 -7.78
C ILE A 104 -7.04 -1.32 -8.46
N THR A 105 -6.07 -2.14 -8.85
CA THR A 105 -6.30 -3.42 -9.52
C THR A 105 -5.59 -4.54 -8.78
N ALA A 106 -6.20 -5.71 -8.73
CA ALA A 106 -5.52 -6.92 -8.28
C ALA A 106 -5.92 -8.10 -9.15
N SER A 107 -4.92 -8.90 -9.52
CA SER A 107 -5.07 -10.12 -10.28
C SER A 107 -4.22 -11.21 -9.65
N LYS A 108 -4.60 -12.47 -9.86
CA LYS A 108 -3.77 -13.61 -9.49
C LYS A 108 -2.74 -13.78 -10.59
N GLU A 109 -1.48 -13.54 -10.28
CA GLU A 109 -0.39 -13.91 -11.18
C GLU A 109 -0.33 -15.45 -11.21
N GLY A 110 -0.67 -16.03 -12.35
CA GLY A 110 -0.43 -17.44 -12.59
C GLY A 110 1.07 -17.67 -12.51
N ARG A 111 1.54 -18.65 -11.73
CA ARG A 111 2.92 -19.09 -11.86
C ARG A 111 3.11 -19.50 -13.32
N SER A 112 3.88 -18.74 -14.06
CA SER A 112 4.51 -19.21 -15.29
C SER A 112 5.47 -20.34 -14.91
N HIS A 113 4.94 -21.54 -14.70
CA HIS A 113 5.71 -22.75 -14.94
C HIS A 113 5.64 -22.98 -16.45
N GLU A 114 6.44 -22.23 -17.19
CA GLU A 114 6.71 -22.52 -18.59
C GLU A 114 8.20 -22.79 -18.72
N SER A 115 8.49 -24.09 -18.62
CA SER A 115 9.55 -24.86 -19.28
C SER A 115 10.91 -24.18 -19.50
N SER A 116 11.95 -24.78 -18.91
CA SER A 116 13.30 -24.75 -19.48
C SER A 116 13.26 -24.92 -20.99
N PRO A 117 13.87 -24.02 -21.78
CA PRO A 117 14.52 -24.41 -23.01
C PRO A 117 15.80 -25.13 -22.59
N ASN A 118 15.75 -26.45 -22.69
CA ASN A 118 16.93 -27.26 -22.79
C ASN A 118 17.81 -26.74 -23.94
N ASP A 119 19.07 -26.50 -23.60
CA ASP A 119 20.25 -26.63 -24.46
C ASP A 119 20.52 -25.64 -25.61
N SER A 120 21.80 -25.24 -25.61
CA SER A 120 22.64 -24.89 -26.76
C SER A 120 22.38 -23.58 -27.53
N THR A 121 23.44 -22.76 -27.52
CA THR A 121 24.06 -22.04 -28.66
C THR A 121 24.03 -20.51 -28.58
N TRP A 122 25.04 -19.91 -27.94
CA TRP A 122 25.59 -18.62 -28.36
C TRP A 122 27.12 -18.64 -28.21
N GLN A 123 27.78 -19.30 -29.16
CA GLN A 123 29.13 -18.90 -29.59
C GLN A 123 28.99 -18.33 -30.99
N SER A 124 29.21 -17.03 -31.13
CA SER A 124 29.91 -16.36 -32.24
C SER A 124 30.21 -14.93 -31.82
#